data_AF-A0A838B6A0-F1
#
_entry.id   AF-A0A838B6A0-F1
#
_cell.length_a   1.000
_cell.length_b   1.000
_cell.length_c   1.000
_cell.angle_alpha   90.00
_cell.angle_beta   90.00
_cell.angle_gamma   90.00
#
_symmetry.space_group_name_H-M   'P 1'
#
loop_
_entity.id
_entity.type
_entity.pdbx_description
1 polymer ?
#
loop_
_entity_poly.entity_id
_entity_poly.type
_entity_poly.pdbx_seq_one_letter_code
_entity_poly.pdbx_strand_id
1 'polypeptide(L)'
;MFSHAELWRDQKSVWKVGHSGDQNVGDLYATGDLPASFETLRQQALSKQDEKDDVDYVFDIPLDLAAELTSFRHDEWAPDQPFFELVEKSA
;
A
#
# COMPACT_ATOMS: atom_id res chain seq x y z
N MET A 1 4.54 -7.97 10.56
CA MET A 1 3.78 -6.70 10.55
C MET A 1 2.86 -6.73 9.35
N PHE A 2 1.59 -6.32 9.46
CA PHE A 2 0.63 -6.47 8.36
C PHE A 2 0.27 -5.14 7.70
N SER A 3 0.39 -5.06 6.36
CA SER A 3 -0.12 -3.96 5.55
C SER A 3 -0.86 -4.49 4.31
N HIS A 4 -1.89 -3.74 3.88
CA HIS A 4 -2.79 -4.16 2.81
C HIS A 4 -3.42 -2.97 2.09
N ALA A 5 -3.58 -3.10 0.78
CA ALA A 5 -4.36 -2.19 -0.05
C ALA A 5 -5.12 -2.94 -1.14
N GLU A 6 -6.31 -2.45 -1.46
CA GLU A 6 -7.14 -3.00 -2.53
C GLU A 6 -8.01 -1.92 -3.19
N LEU A 7 -8.24 -2.10 -4.51
CA LEU A 7 -9.16 -1.27 -5.27
C LEU A 7 -10.38 -2.08 -5.66
N TRP A 8 -11.55 -1.50 -5.40
CA TRP A 8 -12.84 -2.03 -5.85
C TRP A 8 -13.49 -1.09 -6.84
N ARG A 9 -14.10 -1.67 -7.88
CA ARG A 9 -14.93 -0.95 -8.84
C ARG A 9 -16.13 -1.81 -9.20
N ASP A 10 -17.33 -1.25 -9.12
CA ASP A 10 -18.58 -1.96 -9.43
C ASP A 10 -18.70 -3.31 -8.70
N GLN A 11 -18.36 -3.33 -7.40
CA GLN A 11 -18.34 -4.51 -6.52
C GLN A 11 -17.35 -5.61 -6.94
N LYS A 12 -16.43 -5.32 -7.86
CA LYS A 12 -15.36 -6.23 -8.28
C LYS A 12 -14.02 -5.76 -7.74
N SER A 13 -13.25 -6.72 -7.24
CA SER A 13 -11.84 -6.51 -6.90
C SER A 13 -11.05 -6.28 -8.18
N VAL A 14 -10.46 -5.08 -8.32
CA VAL A 14 -9.61 -4.72 -9.46
C VAL A 14 -8.19 -5.21 -9.21
N TRP A 15 -7.63 -4.88 -8.05
CA TRP A 15 -6.33 -5.36 -7.61
C TRP A 15 -6.24 -5.42 -6.09
N LYS A 16 -5.29 -6.22 -5.58
CA LYS A 16 -4.96 -6.36 -4.16
C LYS A 16 -3.46 -6.54 -3.98
N VAL A 17 -2.90 -5.89 -2.97
CA VAL A 17 -1.51 -6.05 -2.55
C VAL A 17 -1.45 -6.13 -1.04
N GLY A 18 -0.70 -7.07 -0.48
CA GLY A 18 -0.41 -7.05 0.95
C GLY A 18 0.83 -7.83 1.35
N HIS A 19 1.23 -7.57 2.59
CA HIS A 19 2.45 -8.02 3.22
C HIS A 19 2.14 -8.40 4.67
N SER A 20 2.68 -9.53 5.15
CA SER A 20 2.46 -9.99 6.53
C SER A 20 3.70 -9.93 7.40
N GLY A 21 4.91 -10.01 6.82
CA GLY A 21 6.22 -9.94 7.48
C GLY A 21 6.53 -11.05 8.49
N ASP A 22 5.53 -11.82 8.91
CA ASP A 22 5.62 -12.73 10.05
C ASP A 22 6.29 -14.07 9.69
N GLN A 23 6.23 -14.47 8.42
CA GLN A 23 6.85 -15.72 7.93
C GLN A 23 8.10 -15.47 7.07
N ASN A 24 8.15 -14.33 6.38
CA ASN A 24 9.24 -13.94 5.49
C ASN A 24 9.19 -12.42 5.33
N VAL A 25 10.26 -11.70 5.67
CA VAL A 25 10.31 -10.23 5.53
C VAL A 25 10.12 -9.77 4.07
N GLY A 26 10.39 -10.65 3.10
CA GLY A 26 10.17 -10.41 1.68
C GLY A 26 8.81 -10.89 1.14
N ASP A 27 7.87 -11.32 1.98
CA ASP A 27 6.57 -11.78 1.49
C ASP A 27 5.76 -10.63 0.88
N LEU A 28 5.21 -10.85 -0.31
CA LEU A 28 4.35 -9.87 -0.96
C LEU A 28 3.38 -10.62 -1.86
N TYR A 29 2.08 -10.55 -1.53
CA TYR A 29 1.05 -11.05 -2.43
C TYR A 29 0.52 -9.88 -3.25
N ALA A 30 0.35 -10.09 -4.55
CA ALA A 30 -0.16 -9.09 -5.48
C ALA A 30 -1.00 -9.76 -6.57
N THR A 31 -2.21 -9.25 -6.80
CA THR A 31 -3.17 -9.84 -7.76
C THR A 31 -3.97 -8.76 -8.48
N GLY A 32 -4.45 -9.08 -9.68
CA GLY A 32 -5.30 -8.20 -10.47
C GLY A 32 -4.53 -7.17 -11.31
N ASP A 33 -5.24 -6.12 -11.72
CA ASP A 33 -4.72 -5.08 -12.62
C ASP A 33 -4.05 -3.97 -11.80
N LEU A 34 -2.79 -4.19 -11.43
CA LEU A 34 -2.01 -3.30 -10.57
C LEU A 34 -1.63 -1.99 -11.28
N PRO A 35 -1.49 -0.86 -10.55
CA PRO A 35 -0.90 0.37 -11.07
C PRO A 35 0.52 0.15 -11.62
N ALA A 36 0.89 0.90 -12.65
CA ALA A 36 2.21 0.76 -13.31
C ALA A 36 3.40 1.02 -12.36
N SER A 37 3.20 1.81 -11.33
CA SER A 37 4.18 2.12 -10.28
C SER A 37 4.51 0.94 -9.37
N PHE A 38 3.64 -0.08 -9.29
CA PHE A 38 3.81 -1.22 -8.38
C PHE A 38 5.18 -1.89 -8.53
N GLU A 39 5.59 -2.21 -9.75
CA GLU A 39 6.87 -2.91 -9.97
C GLU A 39 8.06 -2.02 -9.59
N THR A 40 7.94 -0.70 -9.76
CA THR A 40 8.97 0.25 -9.33
C THR A 40 9.08 0.30 -7.80
N LEU A 41 7.94 0.40 -7.10
CA LEU A 41 7.90 0.37 -5.63
C LEU A 41 8.47 -0.93 -5.08
N ARG A 42 8.09 -2.07 -5.69
CA ARG A 42 8.59 -3.40 -5.33
C ARG A 42 10.10 -3.50 -5.48
N GLN A 43 10.66 -3.10 -6.62
CA GLN A 43 12.10 -3.16 -6.85
C GLN A 43 12.88 -2.28 -5.88
N GLN A 44 12.38 -1.06 -5.61
CA GLN A 44 12.99 -0.15 -4.65
C GLN A 44 12.97 -0.69 -3.22
N ALA A 45 11.84 -1.27 -2.79
CA ALA A 45 11.70 -1.86 -1.46
C ALA A 45 12.62 -3.07 -1.28
N LEU A 46 12.62 -4.02 -2.23
CA LEU A 46 13.47 -5.21 -2.15
C LEU A 46 14.96 -4.86 -2.21
N SER A 47 15.36 -3.91 -3.04
CA SER A 47 16.75 -3.44 -3.07
C SER A 47 17.21 -2.83 -1.74
N LYS A 48 16.33 -2.10 -1.04
CA LYS A 48 16.64 -1.56 0.29
C LYS A 48 16.63 -2.64 1.38
N GLN A 49 15.75 -3.63 1.23
CA GLN A 49 15.64 -4.77 2.14
C GLN A 49 16.92 -5.60 2.15
N ASP A 50 17.55 -5.79 0.99
CA ASP A 50 18.82 -6.52 0.84
C ASP A 50 20.02 -5.74 1.44
N GLU A 51 19.90 -4.43 1.63
CA GLU A 51 20.98 -3.57 2.14
C GLU A 51 20.90 -3.32 3.66
N LYS A 52 19.76 -3.56 4.30
CA LYS A 52 19.55 -3.29 5.74
C LYS A 52 18.66 -4.35 6.41
N ASP A 53 19.14 -4.89 7.52
CA ASP A 53 18.50 -6.04 8.17
C ASP A 53 17.34 -5.68 9.13
N ASP A 54 17.25 -4.43 9.60
CA ASP A 54 16.32 -4.06 10.70
C ASP A 54 15.09 -3.25 10.25
N VAL A 55 14.93 -2.96 8.96
CA VAL A 55 13.80 -2.17 8.43
C VAL A 55 13.01 -3.02 7.46
N ASP A 56 11.70 -3.13 7.68
CA ASP A 56 10.75 -3.80 6.80
C ASP A 56 10.30 -2.82 5.70
N TYR A 57 11.03 -2.79 4.59
CA TYR A 57 10.72 -1.90 3.46
C TYR A 57 9.56 -2.41 2.61
N VAL A 58 9.23 -3.70 2.72
CA VAL A 58 8.13 -4.32 1.96
C VAL A 58 6.78 -3.89 2.53
N PHE A 59 6.73 -3.64 3.84
CA PHE A 59 5.56 -3.09 4.53
C PHE A 59 4.96 -1.83 3.89
N ASP A 60 5.79 -0.94 3.34
CA ASP A 60 5.34 0.32 2.76
C ASP A 60 4.69 0.17 1.38
N ILE A 61 4.95 -0.93 0.65
CA ILE A 61 4.48 -1.09 -0.75
C ILE A 61 2.96 -0.94 -0.87
N PRO A 62 2.11 -1.62 -0.06
CA PRO A 62 0.66 -1.45 -0.16
C PRO A 62 0.22 -0.01 0.19
N LEU A 63 0.90 0.64 1.14
CA LEU A 63 0.55 1.99 1.60
C LEU A 63 0.88 3.04 0.54
N ASP A 64 2.07 2.96 -0.05
CA ASP A 64 2.52 3.87 -1.11
C ASP A 64 1.66 3.74 -2.37
N LEU A 65 1.29 2.50 -2.74
CA LEU A 65 0.43 2.24 -3.88
C LEU A 65 -0.97 2.83 -3.69
N ALA A 66 -1.52 2.77 -2.48
CA ALA A 66 -2.78 3.41 -2.14
C ALA A 66 -2.65 4.95 -2.18
N ALA A 67 -1.58 5.49 -1.57
CA ALA A 67 -1.33 6.92 -1.49
C ALA A 67 -1.14 7.57 -2.87
N GLU A 68 -0.54 6.89 -3.85
CA GLU A 68 -0.44 7.41 -5.22
C GLU A 68 -1.81 7.67 -5.86
N LEU A 69 -2.81 6.87 -5.51
CA LEU A 69 -4.17 6.97 -6.07
C LEU A 69 -5.08 7.90 -5.26
N THR A 70 -4.90 7.95 -3.94
CA THR A 70 -5.78 8.68 -3.01
C THR A 70 -5.19 10.00 -2.53
N SER A 71 -3.88 10.22 -2.74
CA SER A 71 -3.10 11.29 -2.10
C SER A 71 -3.17 11.26 -0.56
N PHE A 72 -3.42 10.08 0.02
CA PHE A 72 -3.58 9.88 1.46
C PHE A 72 -2.80 8.66 1.96
N ARG A 73 -2.03 8.86 3.04
CA ARG A 73 -1.35 7.80 3.80
C ARG A 73 -1.58 8.03 5.29
N HIS A 74 -2.01 7.00 6.01
CA HIS A 74 -2.53 7.13 7.39
C HIS A 74 -1.48 7.58 8.44
N ASP A 75 -0.21 7.35 8.16
CA ASP A 75 0.96 7.60 9.00
C ASP A 75 1.76 8.82 8.54
N GLU A 76 1.34 9.49 7.47
CA GLU A 76 1.88 10.78 7.05
C GLU A 76 1.16 11.93 7.77
N TRP A 77 1.93 12.77 8.46
CA TRP A 77 1.39 13.97 9.09
C TRP A 77 1.25 15.10 8.07
N ALA A 78 0.03 15.59 7.87
CA ALA A 78 -0.25 16.81 7.10
C ALA A 78 -1.04 17.81 7.98
N PRO A 79 -0.42 18.90 8.47
CA PRO A 79 -1.09 19.85 9.37
C PRO A 79 -2.28 20.58 8.73
N ASP A 80 -2.33 20.63 7.40
CA ASP A 80 -3.34 21.37 6.63
C ASP A 80 -4.41 20.47 5.98
N GLN A 81 -4.40 19.15 6.24
CA GLN A 81 -5.42 18.24 5.71
C GLN A 81 -6.50 17.92 6.76
N PRO A 82 -7.80 17.96 6.40
CA PRO A 82 -8.83 17.47 7.30
C PRO A 82 -8.59 15.98 7.57
N PHE A 83 -8.41 15.61 8.85
CA PHE A 83 -8.09 14.24 9.26
C PHE A 83 -9.20 13.24 8.90
N PHE A 84 -10.43 13.71 8.71
CA PHE A 84 -11.56 12.93 8.21
C PHE A 84 -12.42 13.77 7.27
N GLU A 85 -12.87 13.15 6.18
CA GLU A 85 -13.93 13.64 5.31
C GLU A 85 -15.19 12.78 5.52
N LEU A 86 -16.35 13.42 5.74
CA LEU A 86 -17.62 12.72 5.85
C LEU A 86 -18.13 12.38 4.45
N VAL A 87 -18.18 11.09 4.12
CA VAL A 87 -18.84 10.60 2.91
C VAL A 87 -20.26 10.18 3.27
N GLU A 88 -21.26 10.98 2.87
CA GLU A 88 -22.66 10.63 3.04
C GLU A 88 -23.12 9.69 1.93
N LYS A 89 -23.84 8.63 2.31
CA LYS A 89 -24.47 7.73 1.35
C LYS A 89 -25.68 8.44 0.73
N SER A 90 -25.61 8.71 -0.57
CA SER A 90 -26.77 9.20 -1.32
C SER A 90 -27.95 8.23 -1.16
N ALA A 91 -29.12 8.79 -0.81
CA ALA A 91 -30.38 8.07 -0.58
C ALA A 91 -30.92 7.36 -1.83
#